data_AF-A0A6N3FWZ6-F1
#
_entry.id   AF-A0A6N3FWZ6-F1
#
_cell.length_a   1.000
_cell.length_b   1.000
_cell.length_c   1.000
_cell.angle_alpha   90.00
_cell.angle_beta   90.00
_cell.angle_gamma   90.00
#
_symmetry.space_group_name_H-M   'P 1'
#
loop_
_entity.id
_entity.type
_entity.pdbx_description
1 polymer ?
#
loop_
_entity_poly.entity_id
_entity_poly.type
_entity_poly.pdbx_seq_one_letter_code
_entity_poly.pdbx_strand_id
1 'polypeptide(L)'
;MKMRNGMYLFATAIVAGTMGLASCSNDEDVVAGGEASGVANKVTLGVYVNGGVNKKASQADVNLGGAIDDISNIVVVPVAGGVYQVPIDFGNLTAITGTAQTAVKEASLLTTVNEFMVYGNVPKTALTAGTGAFGGFTYSVASSQKDDDLADNDFTADLCGPMALIYGADATSFSTSEDATTETFWNSTGVTWATGSAITTNTKGIKIQGVNYQVGVLASKVFENTKYTETPEFNTPEGMTALTQVNWDSEISAKMNLTGVFVEGQATTFNDKLEWSGDAWLADAAPSSESVDRATHAEEAWENVTGKIASVADGETQKVDGADFYTVVAPDADDNIVVSFQFQNNTGRILTLSNGTLVENGKYAYYSVKLNKKDAKNVFTAATTTILNARITDWGNGTPTPPTTTDLVIGVEFDVTWTQGLSYEFDI
;
A
#
# COMPACT_ATOMS: atom_id res chain seq x y z
N MET A 1 -22.15 44.23 -57.59
CA MET A 1 -23.06 44.28 -56.42
C MET A 1 -22.27 44.93 -55.28
N LYS A 2 -22.71 46.04 -54.68
CA LYS A 2 -23.67 46.14 -53.55
C LYS A 2 -23.29 45.20 -52.38
N MET A 3 -23.13 45.62 -51.12
CA MET A 3 -23.23 46.93 -50.41
C MET A 3 -22.37 46.82 -49.11
N ARG A 4 -21.66 47.85 -48.61
CA ARG A 4 -22.07 48.80 -47.53
C ARG A 4 -22.62 48.12 -46.26
N ASN A 5 -22.27 48.43 -45.00
CA ASN A 5 -21.53 49.50 -44.28
C ASN A 5 -21.05 48.91 -42.92
N GLY A 6 -20.22 49.54 -42.05
CA GLY A 6 -19.57 50.85 -42.08
C GLY A 6 -18.75 51.13 -40.79
N MET A 7 -17.96 52.22 -40.81
CA MET A 7 -17.17 52.75 -39.68
C MET A 7 -18.05 53.41 -38.61
N TYR A 8 -17.53 53.55 -37.38
CA TYR A 8 -17.32 54.81 -36.62
C TYR A 8 -16.27 54.51 -35.51
N LEU A 9 -15.09 55.15 -35.45
CA LEU A 9 -14.76 56.47 -34.86
C LEU A 9 -15.05 56.51 -33.33
N PHE A 10 -14.11 56.84 -32.43
CA PHE A 10 -13.19 57.98 -32.46
C PHE A 10 -11.77 57.73 -31.88
N ALA A 11 -10.82 58.57 -32.32
CA ALA A 11 -9.52 58.82 -31.68
C ALA A 11 -9.70 59.74 -30.43
N THR A 12 -8.72 60.05 -29.57
CA THR A 12 -7.38 60.62 -29.86
C THR A 12 -6.50 60.59 -28.59
N ALA A 13 -5.18 60.65 -28.74
CA ALA A 13 -4.18 60.65 -27.66
C ALA A 13 -4.12 61.96 -26.85
N ILE A 14 -3.39 61.97 -25.72
CA ILE A 14 -2.33 62.97 -25.40
C ILE A 14 -1.47 62.58 -24.17
N VAL A 15 -0.15 62.51 -24.43
CA VAL A 15 1.03 62.92 -23.65
C VAL A 15 1.25 62.49 -22.18
N ALA A 16 2.48 62.05 -21.94
CA ALA A 16 3.10 61.72 -20.66
C ALA A 16 3.10 62.83 -19.59
N GLY A 17 2.92 62.41 -18.34
CA GLY A 17 3.46 63.10 -17.16
C GLY A 17 4.55 62.24 -16.53
N THR A 18 5.80 62.69 -16.55
CA THR A 18 6.95 62.00 -15.99
C THR A 18 7.19 62.35 -14.51
N MET A 19 7.70 61.37 -13.75
CA MET A 19 8.36 61.47 -12.42
C MET A 19 7.48 61.57 -11.18
N GLY A 20 7.63 60.57 -10.28
CA GLY A 20 6.90 60.46 -9.01
C GLY A 20 7.32 59.25 -8.15
N LEU A 21 8.64 59.05 -8.01
CA LEU A 21 9.38 58.39 -6.92
C LEU A 21 8.66 57.39 -5.96
N ALA A 22 9.15 56.14 -6.01
CA ALA A 22 9.40 55.21 -4.90
C ALA A 22 8.31 54.95 -3.82
N SER A 23 7.79 53.71 -3.82
CA SER A 23 7.51 52.96 -2.58
C SER A 23 7.71 51.47 -2.83
N CYS A 24 7.98 50.71 -1.77
CA CYS A 24 8.35 49.30 -1.80
C CYS A 24 7.17 48.35 -2.06
N SER A 25 7.54 47.09 -2.33
CA SER A 25 6.98 45.84 -1.80
C SER A 25 6.19 44.93 -2.75
N ASN A 26 6.51 43.64 -2.54
CA ASN A 26 5.83 42.41 -2.93
C ASN A 26 5.90 42.00 -4.40
N ASP A 27 6.79 41.04 -4.65
CA ASP A 27 6.53 39.96 -5.61
C ASP A 27 5.21 39.27 -5.24
N GLU A 28 4.15 39.54 -6.00
CA GLU A 28 2.92 38.76 -5.96
C GLU A 28 3.12 37.48 -6.77
N ASP A 29 3.23 36.35 -6.08
CA ASP A 29 2.93 35.05 -6.69
C ASP A 29 1.46 35.06 -7.11
N VAL A 30 1.23 35.13 -8.42
CA VAL A 30 -0.08 35.33 -9.02
C VAL A 30 -0.96 34.10 -8.78
N VAL A 31 -2.00 34.25 -7.94
CA VAL A 31 -3.03 33.22 -7.73
C VAL A 31 -3.91 33.12 -8.99
N ALA A 32 -3.49 32.30 -9.95
CA ALA A 32 -4.15 32.15 -11.24
C ALA A 32 -5.20 31.03 -11.28
N GLY A 33 -6.45 31.39 -10.98
CA GLY A 33 -7.65 30.64 -11.40
C GLY A 33 -8.28 29.72 -10.35
N GLY A 34 -9.57 29.92 -10.07
CA GLY A 34 -10.30 29.04 -9.15
C GLY A 34 -11.74 29.48 -8.87
N GLU A 35 -11.94 30.49 -8.01
CA GLU A 35 -13.20 31.22 -7.85
C GLU A 35 -12.97 32.50 -7.03
N ALA A 36 -13.59 33.61 -7.43
CA ALA A 36 -13.35 34.92 -6.82
C ALA A 36 -14.31 35.21 -5.65
N SER A 37 -14.14 34.53 -4.52
CA SER A 37 -14.79 34.94 -3.25
C SER A 37 -14.07 34.39 -2.00
N GLY A 38 -12.88 34.91 -1.71
CA GLY A 38 -12.15 34.62 -0.48
C GLY A 38 -10.95 35.55 -0.32
N VAL A 39 -10.60 35.92 0.91
CA VAL A 39 -9.33 36.61 1.18
C VAL A 39 -8.24 35.54 1.17
N ALA A 40 -7.22 35.72 0.33
CA ALA A 40 -6.06 34.85 0.32
C ALA A 40 -5.09 35.25 1.44
N ASN A 41 -4.90 34.38 2.43
CA ASN A 41 -3.98 34.57 3.53
C ASN A 41 -2.71 33.77 3.30
N LYS A 42 -1.55 34.37 3.55
CA LYS A 42 -0.29 33.62 3.64
C LYS A 42 -0.27 32.86 4.96
N VAL A 43 -0.16 31.53 4.87
CA VAL A 43 -0.07 30.63 6.02
C VAL A 43 1.15 29.74 5.93
N THR A 44 1.67 29.36 7.09
CA THR A 44 2.59 28.24 7.27
C THR A 44 1.76 26.96 7.33
N LEU A 45 1.96 26.04 6.39
CA LEU A 45 1.29 24.74 6.33
C LEU A 45 2.28 23.64 6.69
N GLY A 46 1.90 22.74 7.60
CA GLY A 46 2.72 21.60 7.99
C GLY A 46 1.97 20.28 7.93
N VAL A 47 2.67 19.28 7.40
CA VAL A 47 2.18 17.90 7.24
C VAL A 47 2.97 16.99 8.16
N TYR A 48 2.26 16.14 8.91
CA TYR A 48 2.80 15.05 9.70
C TYR A 48 2.41 13.72 9.06
N VAL A 49 3.38 12.85 8.77
CA VAL A 49 3.14 11.48 8.29
C VAL A 49 3.79 10.47 9.24
N ASN A 50 3.12 9.35 9.44
CA ASN A 50 3.59 8.23 10.26
C ASN A 50 4.03 7.06 9.37
N GLY A 51 5.21 6.48 9.64
CA GLY A 51 5.78 5.36 8.87
C GLY A 51 6.75 5.76 7.75
N GLY A 52 7.47 4.77 7.20
CA GLY A 52 8.47 4.92 6.13
C GLY A 52 8.30 3.90 4.99
N VAL A 53 8.94 4.17 3.85
CA VAL A 53 8.73 3.54 2.51
C VAL A 53 9.52 2.19 2.44
N ASN A 54 9.35 1.23 1.51
CA ASN A 54 9.47 1.27 0.04
C ASN A 54 8.73 0.15 -0.76
N LYS A 55 8.83 0.21 -2.10
CA LYS A 55 8.23 -0.80 -3.02
C LYS A 55 9.07 -2.07 -3.14
N LYS A 56 8.35 -3.21 -3.25
CA LYS A 56 8.83 -4.60 -3.04
C LYS A 56 9.31 -4.78 -1.60
N ALA A 57 8.49 -5.45 -0.81
CA ALA A 57 8.65 -5.48 0.62
C ALA A 57 9.52 -6.66 1.06
N SER A 58 10.83 -6.43 1.21
CA SER A 58 11.58 -7.22 2.19
C SER A 58 11.17 -6.81 3.60
N GLN A 59 11.54 -7.59 4.62
CA GLN A 59 11.35 -7.24 6.03
C GLN A 59 11.89 -5.82 6.38
N ALA A 60 12.92 -5.36 5.67
CA ALA A 60 13.49 -4.03 5.85
C ALA A 60 12.63 -2.92 5.24
N ASP A 61 11.96 -3.18 4.11
CA ASP A 61 11.30 -2.15 3.29
C ASP A 61 9.84 -1.86 3.70
N VAL A 62 9.20 -2.70 4.52
CA VAL A 62 7.87 -2.41 5.12
C VAL A 62 7.95 -1.77 6.50
N ASN A 63 9.15 -1.45 6.99
CA ASN A 63 9.38 -0.89 8.32
C ASN A 63 8.81 -1.76 9.46
N LEU A 64 9.18 -3.04 9.45
CA LEU A 64 8.90 -4.00 10.52
C LEU A 64 10.20 -4.54 11.16
N GLY A 65 11.21 -3.67 11.31
CA GLY A 65 12.49 -3.97 11.95
C GLY A 65 13.69 -3.13 11.50
N GLY A 66 13.48 -1.97 10.86
CA GLY A 66 14.52 -1.17 10.21
C GLY A 66 14.35 0.34 10.36
N ALA A 67 15.12 1.11 9.59
CA ALA A 67 15.06 2.58 9.59
C ALA A 67 13.97 3.10 8.63
N ILE A 68 13.24 4.13 9.07
CA ILE A 68 12.14 4.77 8.35
C ILE A 68 12.64 5.43 7.06
N ASP A 69 12.38 4.77 5.92
CA ASP A 69 12.76 5.19 4.57
C ASP A 69 11.99 6.46 4.08
N ASP A 70 12.54 7.20 3.12
CA ASP A 70 12.08 8.54 2.70
C ASP A 70 10.68 8.57 2.03
N ILE A 71 9.75 9.39 2.53
CA ILE A 71 8.45 9.61 1.85
C ILE A 71 8.62 10.53 0.64
N SER A 72 8.19 10.06 -0.53
CA SER A 72 8.34 10.77 -1.80
C SER A 72 7.06 11.46 -2.27
N ASN A 73 7.24 12.56 -3.00
CA ASN A 73 6.18 13.26 -3.73
C ASN A 73 4.90 13.52 -2.91
N ILE A 74 5.03 14.23 -1.79
CA ILE A 74 3.87 14.67 -1.01
C ILE A 74 3.22 15.87 -1.71
N VAL A 75 1.91 15.77 -1.94
CA VAL A 75 1.08 16.85 -2.45
C VAL A 75 -0.10 17.07 -1.51
N VAL A 76 -0.31 18.32 -1.12
CA VAL A 76 -1.51 18.75 -0.38
C VAL A 76 -2.39 19.56 -1.31
N VAL A 77 -3.66 19.17 -1.45
CA VAL A 77 -4.66 19.86 -2.26
C VAL A 77 -5.70 20.48 -1.33
N PRO A 78 -5.72 21.82 -1.17
CA PRO A 78 -6.77 22.49 -0.45
C PRO A 78 -8.11 22.33 -1.19
N VAL A 79 -9.20 22.23 -0.43
CA VAL A 79 -10.57 22.14 -0.96
C VAL A 79 -11.43 23.21 -0.30
N ALA A 80 -12.16 23.97 -1.12
CA ALA A 80 -13.08 25.00 -0.68
C ALA A 80 -14.46 24.71 -1.26
N GLY A 81 -15.45 24.41 -0.41
CA GLY A 81 -16.82 24.11 -0.84
C GLY A 81 -16.93 22.89 -1.77
N GLY A 82 -16.04 21.91 -1.63
CA GLY A 82 -15.95 20.73 -2.51
C GLY A 82 -15.17 20.97 -3.82
N VAL A 83 -14.65 22.18 -4.06
CA VAL A 83 -13.86 22.50 -5.26
C VAL A 83 -12.36 22.44 -4.94
N TYR A 84 -11.64 21.61 -5.69
CA TYR A 84 -10.18 21.51 -5.62
C TYR A 84 -9.48 22.82 -5.97
N GLN A 85 -8.51 23.22 -5.15
CA GLN A 85 -7.67 24.39 -5.37
C GLN A 85 -6.33 24.01 -6.02
N VAL A 86 -5.42 24.97 -6.15
CA VAL A 86 -4.06 24.74 -6.67
C VAL A 86 -3.29 23.81 -5.71
N PRO A 87 -2.66 22.72 -6.20
CA PRO A 87 -1.93 21.78 -5.35
C PRO A 87 -0.61 22.37 -4.81
N ILE A 88 -0.28 22.03 -3.57
CA ILE A 88 0.95 22.43 -2.87
C ILE A 88 1.92 21.23 -2.85
N ASP A 89 2.95 21.26 -3.68
CA ASP A 89 4.03 20.25 -3.71
C ASP A 89 4.95 20.43 -2.48
N PHE A 90 4.94 19.47 -1.56
CA PHE A 90 5.84 19.39 -0.40
C PHE A 90 7.16 18.67 -0.72
N GLY A 91 7.29 18.07 -1.91
CA GLY A 91 8.48 17.36 -2.34
C GLY A 91 8.63 16.00 -1.63
N ASN A 92 9.86 15.69 -1.24
CA ASN A 92 10.19 14.48 -0.49
C ASN A 92 10.52 14.85 0.96
N LEU A 93 10.13 14.00 1.91
CA LEU A 93 10.56 14.06 3.29
C LEU A 93 11.78 13.15 3.47
N THR A 94 12.94 13.76 3.69
CA THR A 94 14.23 13.05 3.78
C THR A 94 14.97 13.30 5.09
N ALA A 95 14.25 13.74 6.13
CA ALA A 95 14.80 14.17 7.41
C ALA A 95 13.95 13.66 8.56
N ILE A 96 14.45 12.61 9.22
CA ILE A 96 13.82 11.99 10.38
C ILE A 96 14.14 12.83 11.63
N THR A 97 13.12 13.33 12.31
CA THR A 97 13.23 13.88 13.67
C THR A 97 12.33 13.11 14.63
N GLY A 98 12.81 11.96 15.11
CA GLY A 98 12.05 11.02 15.95
C GLY A 98 11.44 9.88 15.14
N THR A 99 10.23 9.45 15.49
CA THR A 99 9.48 8.39 14.77
C THR A 99 8.61 8.92 13.62
N ALA A 100 8.67 10.22 13.33
CA ALA A 100 7.79 10.89 12.38
C ALA A 100 8.58 11.66 11.31
N GLN A 101 8.00 11.71 10.10
CA GLN A 101 8.46 12.58 9.03
C GLN A 101 7.56 13.81 8.95
N THR A 102 8.17 15.00 8.85
CA THR A 102 7.44 16.27 8.81
C THR A 102 8.06 17.23 7.80
N ALA A 103 7.22 18.07 7.19
CA ALA A 103 7.68 19.27 6.48
C ALA A 103 6.77 20.45 6.77
N VAL A 104 7.31 21.64 6.47
CA VAL A 104 6.64 22.92 6.64
C VAL A 104 6.86 23.75 5.38
N LYS A 105 5.81 24.37 4.86
CA LYS A 105 5.88 25.22 3.66
C LYS A 105 4.94 26.41 3.79
N GLU A 106 5.35 27.58 3.31
CA GLU A 106 4.44 28.71 3.17
C GLU A 106 3.53 28.52 1.94
N ALA A 107 2.26 28.91 2.07
CA ALA A 107 1.26 28.87 1.00
C ALA A 107 0.23 29.99 1.15
N SER A 108 -0.35 30.44 0.02
CA SER A 108 -1.50 31.35 0.01
C SER A 108 -2.79 30.54 -0.06
N LEU A 109 -3.66 30.64 0.94
CA LEU A 109 -4.93 29.91 1.01
C LEU A 109 -6.13 30.85 1.16
N LEU A 110 -7.25 30.48 0.56
CA LEU A 110 -8.53 31.16 0.79
C LEU A 110 -9.08 30.83 2.18
N THR A 111 -9.68 31.81 2.86
CA THR A 111 -10.43 31.60 4.12
C THR A 111 -11.60 30.60 3.99
N THR A 112 -12.03 30.29 2.77
CA THR A 112 -13.10 29.34 2.45
C THR A 112 -12.62 27.89 2.35
N VAL A 113 -11.31 27.63 2.42
CA VAL A 113 -10.78 26.26 2.49
C VAL A 113 -11.20 25.62 3.81
N ASN A 114 -11.82 24.44 3.70
CA ASN A 114 -12.45 23.73 4.82
C ASN A 114 -12.04 22.25 4.90
N GLU A 115 -11.20 21.79 3.98
CA GLU A 115 -10.78 20.40 3.78
C GLU A 115 -9.41 20.41 3.07
N PHE A 116 -8.57 19.42 3.35
CA PHE A 116 -7.32 19.19 2.64
C PHE A 116 -7.19 17.72 2.27
N MET A 117 -7.06 17.43 0.98
CA MET A 117 -6.64 16.11 0.53
C MET A 117 -5.11 16.05 0.54
N VAL A 118 -4.55 15.06 1.22
CA VAL A 118 -3.10 14.79 1.21
C VAL A 118 -2.86 13.50 0.44
N TYR A 119 -1.82 13.48 -0.40
CA TYR A 119 -1.33 12.28 -1.08
C TYR A 119 0.19 12.19 -0.92
N GLY A 120 0.72 10.98 -0.78
CA GLY A 120 2.16 10.68 -0.81
C GLY A 120 2.43 9.39 -1.57
N ASN A 121 3.62 9.27 -2.18
CA ASN A 121 4.07 8.16 -3.03
C ASN A 121 3.22 7.84 -4.27
N VAL A 122 2.16 8.59 -4.56
CA VAL A 122 1.50 8.57 -5.88
C VAL A 122 2.47 9.18 -6.90
N PRO A 123 2.69 8.61 -8.11
CA PRO A 123 3.64 9.17 -9.07
C PRO A 123 3.30 10.60 -9.53
N LYS A 124 4.32 11.45 -9.74
CA LYS A 124 4.17 12.82 -10.29
C LYS A 124 3.48 12.85 -11.67
N THR A 125 3.49 11.74 -12.41
CA THR A 125 2.80 11.60 -13.70
C THR A 125 1.31 11.29 -13.59
N ALA A 126 0.86 10.76 -12.44
CA ALA A 126 -0.55 10.49 -12.16
C ALA A 126 -1.23 11.68 -11.47
N LEU A 127 -0.54 12.33 -10.53
CA LEU A 127 -0.98 13.59 -9.96
C LEU A 127 -0.91 14.70 -11.02
N THR A 128 -2.04 15.05 -11.62
CA THR A 128 -2.17 16.05 -12.69
C THR A 128 -1.94 17.49 -12.18
N ALA A 129 -0.75 17.76 -11.63
CA ALA A 129 -0.35 19.03 -11.04
C ALA A 129 0.04 20.05 -12.13
N GLY A 130 -0.90 20.93 -12.47
CA GLY A 130 -0.67 22.11 -13.31
C GLY A 130 -0.56 23.41 -12.50
N THR A 131 -0.35 24.53 -13.19
CA THR A 131 -0.35 25.89 -12.61
C THR A 131 -1.78 26.42 -12.34
N GLY A 132 -2.68 25.55 -11.89
CA GLY A 132 -4.10 25.84 -11.72
C GLY A 132 -4.77 24.81 -10.80
N ALA A 133 -6.10 24.89 -10.68
CA ALA A 133 -6.88 23.97 -9.84
C ALA A 133 -6.57 22.49 -10.15
N PHE A 134 -6.42 21.67 -9.11
CA PHE A 134 -6.11 20.25 -9.23
C PHE A 134 -7.26 19.50 -9.90
N GLY A 135 -6.96 18.78 -10.99
CA GLY A 135 -7.95 18.11 -11.83
C GLY A 135 -8.40 16.72 -11.36
N GLY A 136 -8.03 16.31 -10.14
CA GLY A 136 -8.14 14.92 -9.70
C GLY A 136 -7.09 14.00 -10.34
N PHE A 137 -7.17 12.70 -10.05
CA PHE A 137 -6.34 11.69 -10.69
C PHE A 137 -6.92 10.28 -10.57
N THR A 138 -6.36 9.38 -11.37
CA THR A 138 -6.53 7.93 -11.20
C THR A 138 -5.18 7.28 -11.40
N TYR A 139 -4.76 6.45 -10.46
CA TYR A 139 -3.49 5.73 -10.48
C TYR A 139 -3.77 4.24 -10.35
N SER A 140 -3.45 3.49 -11.41
CA SER A 140 -3.51 2.04 -11.41
C SER A 140 -2.11 1.45 -11.19
N VAL A 141 -2.01 0.43 -10.35
CA VAL A 141 -0.80 -0.39 -10.20
C VAL A 141 -0.70 -1.27 -11.44
N ALA A 142 0.40 -1.13 -12.18
CA ALA A 142 0.55 -1.80 -13.47
C ALA A 142 0.62 -3.33 -13.30
N SER A 143 -0.30 -4.03 -13.97
CA SER A 143 -0.14 -5.45 -14.28
C SER A 143 1.10 -5.64 -15.14
N SER A 144 2.12 -6.28 -14.56
CA SER A 144 3.36 -6.66 -15.24
C SER A 144 3.79 -8.09 -14.95
N GLN A 145 3.06 -8.79 -14.06
CA GLN A 145 3.27 -10.19 -13.78
C GLN A 145 2.55 -11.03 -14.82
N LYS A 146 3.30 -11.98 -15.38
CA LYS A 146 2.77 -13.09 -16.17
C LYS A 146 3.38 -14.36 -15.62
N ASP A 147 2.53 -15.36 -15.48
CA ASP A 147 2.91 -16.71 -15.15
C ASP A 147 2.37 -17.58 -16.29
N ASP A 148 3.26 -18.06 -17.15
CA ASP A 148 2.87 -18.85 -18.32
C ASP A 148 2.31 -20.23 -17.88
N ASP A 149 2.68 -20.73 -16.70
CA ASP A 149 2.14 -21.97 -16.13
C ASP A 149 0.71 -21.79 -15.62
N LEU A 150 0.32 -20.60 -15.13
CA LEU A 150 -1.09 -20.28 -14.90
C LEU A 150 -1.90 -20.26 -16.19
N ALA A 151 -1.36 -19.65 -17.25
CA ALA A 151 -2.02 -19.59 -18.55
C ALA A 151 -2.20 -20.97 -19.20
N ASP A 152 -1.21 -21.85 -19.06
CA ASP A 152 -1.27 -23.26 -19.50
C ASP A 152 -2.34 -24.09 -18.76
N ASN A 153 -2.85 -23.62 -17.61
CA ASN A 153 -3.89 -24.26 -16.82
C ASN A 153 -5.24 -23.50 -16.85
N ASP A 154 -5.53 -22.80 -17.95
CA ASP A 154 -6.78 -22.04 -18.19
C ASP A 154 -7.08 -20.92 -17.17
N PHE A 155 -6.08 -20.46 -16.39
CA PHE A 155 -6.25 -19.31 -15.49
C PHE A 155 -6.37 -18.01 -16.31
N THR A 156 -7.49 -17.32 -16.14
CA THR A 156 -7.87 -16.16 -16.97
C THR A 156 -8.11 -14.87 -16.19
N ALA A 157 -7.96 -14.89 -14.86
CA ALA A 157 -8.08 -13.68 -14.05
C ALA A 157 -6.84 -12.77 -14.23
N ASP A 158 -7.06 -11.46 -14.19
CA ASP A 158 -5.96 -10.48 -14.30
C ASP A 158 -5.00 -10.60 -13.10
N LEU A 159 -3.70 -10.54 -13.37
CA LEU A 159 -2.64 -10.55 -12.37
C LEU A 159 -2.09 -9.14 -12.15
N CYS A 160 -1.99 -8.67 -10.91
CA CYS A 160 -1.31 -7.42 -10.54
C CYS A 160 -0.08 -7.68 -9.67
N GLY A 161 0.90 -6.78 -9.67
CA GLY A 161 2.00 -6.83 -8.70
C GLY A 161 1.58 -6.25 -7.34
N PRO A 162 2.42 -6.37 -6.29
CA PRO A 162 2.15 -5.76 -4.98
C PRO A 162 1.83 -4.27 -5.07
N MET A 163 0.92 -3.81 -4.21
CA MET A 163 0.47 -2.43 -4.22
C MET A 163 1.61 -1.44 -3.90
N ALA A 164 1.46 -0.20 -4.37
CA ALA A 164 2.32 0.87 -3.91
C ALA A 164 1.99 1.22 -2.44
N LEU A 165 3.00 1.50 -1.62
CA LEU A 165 2.80 2.12 -0.30
C LEU A 165 2.33 3.57 -0.47
N ILE A 166 1.02 3.74 -0.66
CA ILE A 166 0.37 5.04 -0.84
C ILE A 166 -0.02 5.61 0.53
N TYR A 167 0.27 6.89 0.74
CA TYR A 167 -0.22 7.66 1.89
C TYR A 167 -1.34 8.60 1.46
N GLY A 168 -2.24 8.88 2.40
CA GLY A 168 -3.20 9.96 2.22
C GLY A 168 -3.96 10.34 3.48
N ALA A 169 -4.76 11.40 3.35
CA ALA A 169 -5.79 11.80 4.30
C ALA A 169 -6.83 12.68 3.60
N ASP A 170 -8.10 12.47 3.93
CA ASP A 170 -9.17 13.47 3.77
C ASP A 170 -9.27 14.25 5.10
N ALA A 171 -8.61 15.40 5.16
CA ALA A 171 -8.54 16.21 6.36
C ALA A 171 -9.63 17.27 6.41
N THR A 172 -10.89 16.83 6.61
CA THR A 172 -12.02 17.69 7.00
C THR A 172 -11.86 18.32 8.40
N SER A 173 -10.86 17.89 9.17
CA SER A 173 -10.45 18.54 10.42
C SER A 173 -8.93 18.75 10.49
N PHE A 174 -8.53 19.93 10.95
CA PHE A 174 -7.14 20.36 11.10
C PHE A 174 -7.00 21.28 12.31
N SER A 175 -5.76 21.56 12.74
CA SER A 175 -5.50 22.59 13.75
C SER A 175 -5.05 23.89 13.08
N THR A 176 -5.45 25.03 13.62
CA THR A 176 -4.96 26.34 13.19
C THR A 176 -4.21 27.07 14.30
N SER A 177 -3.36 28.03 13.93
CA SER A 177 -2.64 28.89 14.86
C SER A 177 -2.56 30.31 14.33
N GLU A 178 -2.62 31.30 15.21
CA GLU A 178 -2.31 32.70 14.88
C GLU A 178 -0.82 33.02 15.08
N ASP A 179 -0.02 32.12 15.67
CA ASP A 179 1.36 32.42 16.12
C ASP A 179 2.45 31.57 15.47
N ALA A 180 2.09 30.48 14.78
CA ALA A 180 3.06 29.59 14.14
C ALA A 180 3.85 30.27 13.01
N THR A 181 5.14 29.95 12.94
CA THR A 181 6.08 30.28 11.85
C THR A 181 6.79 29.01 11.36
N THR A 182 7.51 29.06 10.24
CA THR A 182 8.32 27.94 9.72
C THR A 182 9.26 27.31 10.75
N GLU A 183 9.86 28.12 11.61
CA GLU A 183 10.87 27.71 12.60
C GLU A 183 10.24 27.16 13.89
N THR A 184 9.02 27.60 14.21
CA THR A 184 8.33 27.28 15.45
C THR A 184 7.24 26.22 15.28
N PHE A 185 6.84 25.91 14.04
CA PHE A 185 5.68 25.09 13.71
C PHE A 185 5.54 23.78 14.52
N TRP A 186 6.62 22.99 14.57
CA TRP A 186 6.66 21.70 15.29
C TRP A 186 7.19 21.82 16.72
N ASN A 187 7.62 23.00 17.15
CA ASN A 187 8.06 23.25 18.52
C ASN A 187 6.87 23.72 19.37
N SER A 188 6.54 22.97 20.42
CA SER A 188 5.44 23.31 21.34
C SER A 188 5.68 24.58 22.17
N THR A 189 6.89 25.15 22.14
CA THR A 189 7.25 26.35 22.90
C THR A 189 6.83 27.61 22.15
N GLY A 190 5.71 28.22 22.57
CA GLY A 190 5.26 29.53 22.08
C GLY A 190 4.23 29.51 20.94
N VAL A 191 3.84 28.33 20.44
CA VAL A 191 2.79 28.17 19.43
C VAL A 191 1.53 27.58 20.06
N THR A 192 0.43 28.33 20.05
CA THR A 192 -0.89 27.81 20.45
C THR A 192 -1.60 27.21 19.24
N TRP A 193 -2.02 25.95 19.35
CA TRP A 193 -2.83 25.27 18.34
C TRP A 193 -4.29 25.23 18.77
N ALA A 194 -5.16 25.89 18.01
CA ALA A 194 -6.61 25.79 18.14
C ALA A 194 -7.12 24.56 17.36
N THR A 195 -8.02 23.80 17.98
CA THR A 195 -8.68 22.65 17.34
C THR A 195 -9.87 23.14 16.52
N GLY A 196 -9.87 22.96 15.19
CA GLY A 196 -11.02 23.26 14.34
C GLY A 196 -10.68 23.71 12.92
N SER A 197 -11.55 23.35 11.97
CA SER A 197 -11.38 23.48 10.51
C SER A 197 -11.61 24.89 9.95
N ALA A 198 -11.35 25.96 10.71
CA ALA A 198 -11.68 27.34 10.32
C ALA A 198 -10.42 28.19 10.08
N ILE A 199 -10.27 28.69 8.85
CA ILE A 199 -9.20 29.60 8.46
C ILE A 199 -9.73 31.04 8.51
N THR A 200 -9.06 31.89 9.28
CA THR A 200 -9.39 33.33 9.41
C THR A 200 -8.26 34.18 8.83
N THR A 201 -8.50 35.49 8.70
CA THR A 201 -7.46 36.48 8.31
C THR A 201 -6.29 36.58 9.28
N ASN A 202 -6.42 36.01 10.49
CA ASN A 202 -5.35 35.97 11.49
C ASN A 202 -4.58 34.65 11.48
N THR A 203 -5.09 33.61 10.80
CA THR A 203 -4.43 32.30 10.74
C THR A 203 -3.05 32.45 10.09
N LYS A 204 -2.01 32.05 10.82
CA LYS A 204 -0.61 31.98 10.34
C LYS A 204 -0.09 30.54 10.25
N GLY A 205 -0.73 29.59 10.93
CA GLY A 205 -0.37 28.17 10.92
C GLY A 205 -1.57 27.27 10.63
N ILE A 206 -1.37 26.24 9.82
CA ILE A 206 -2.31 25.12 9.63
C ILE A 206 -1.55 23.81 9.74
N LYS A 207 -1.97 22.95 10.66
CA LYS A 207 -1.37 21.63 10.91
C LYS A 207 -2.35 20.54 10.52
N ILE A 208 -1.99 19.78 9.49
CA ILE A 208 -2.71 18.60 9.04
C ILE A 208 -2.14 17.39 9.77
N GLN A 209 -3.01 16.53 10.30
CA GLN A 209 -2.68 15.32 11.03
C GLN A 209 -3.51 14.15 10.49
N GLY A 210 -3.14 12.91 10.82
CA GLY A 210 -3.86 11.71 10.38
C GLY A 210 -3.48 11.20 8.99
N VAL A 211 -2.43 11.75 8.36
CA VAL A 211 -1.87 11.19 7.12
C VAL A 211 -1.26 9.83 7.42
N ASN A 212 -1.80 8.80 6.78
CA ASN A 212 -1.49 7.40 7.06
C ASN A 212 -1.56 6.56 5.77
N TYR A 213 -1.10 5.31 5.82
CA TYR A 213 -1.21 4.38 4.71
C TYR A 213 -2.65 4.18 4.28
N GLN A 214 -2.86 4.19 2.97
CA GLN A 214 -4.12 3.82 2.32
C GLN A 214 -4.13 2.35 1.89
N VAL A 215 -3.17 1.55 2.37
CA VAL A 215 -2.96 0.13 2.04
C VAL A 215 -2.73 -0.68 3.32
N GLY A 216 -2.96 -1.99 3.26
CA GLY A 216 -2.56 -2.95 4.30
C GLY A 216 -1.26 -3.66 3.95
N VAL A 217 -0.78 -4.50 4.86
CA VAL A 217 0.35 -5.42 4.62
C VAL A 217 -0.03 -6.82 5.05
N LEU A 218 0.10 -7.80 4.15
CA LEU A 218 0.12 -9.22 4.50
C LEU A 218 1.57 -9.59 4.90
N ALA A 219 1.77 -10.04 6.13
CA ALA A 219 2.99 -10.69 6.58
C ALA A 219 2.69 -12.18 6.74
N SER A 220 3.31 -13.05 5.95
CA SER A 220 2.99 -14.48 5.93
C SER A 220 4.22 -15.38 6.05
N LYS A 221 4.06 -16.48 6.80
CA LYS A 221 5.08 -17.51 6.98
C LYS A 221 4.49 -18.89 6.67
N VAL A 222 5.23 -19.69 5.91
CA VAL A 222 4.83 -21.01 5.46
C VAL A 222 5.70 -22.07 6.11
N PHE A 223 5.03 -23.00 6.77
CA PHE A 223 5.60 -24.19 7.37
C PHE A 223 5.22 -25.42 6.53
N GLU A 224 5.92 -26.53 6.73
CA GLU A 224 5.46 -27.82 6.25
C GLU A 224 5.74 -28.93 7.27
N ASN A 225 4.84 -29.90 7.32
CA ASN A 225 4.92 -31.10 8.17
C ASN A 225 4.36 -32.30 7.38
N THR A 226 4.72 -32.35 6.09
CA THR A 226 4.28 -33.40 5.18
C THR A 226 5.00 -34.70 5.52
N LYS A 227 4.34 -35.85 5.35
CA LYS A 227 4.89 -37.15 5.78
C LYS A 227 4.70 -38.19 4.71
N TYR A 228 5.72 -39.04 4.56
CA TYR A 228 5.62 -40.26 3.75
C TYR A 228 4.41 -41.09 4.15
N THR A 229 3.57 -41.43 3.16
CA THR A 229 2.52 -42.44 3.23
C THR A 229 2.91 -43.65 2.38
N GLU A 230 2.28 -44.81 2.59
CA GLU A 230 2.53 -46.01 1.76
C GLU A 230 2.03 -45.88 0.31
N THR A 231 1.31 -44.79 0.01
CA THR A 231 0.83 -44.42 -1.33
C THR A 231 1.16 -42.95 -1.58
N PRO A 232 2.45 -42.59 -1.69
CA PRO A 232 2.87 -41.20 -1.75
C PRO A 232 2.37 -40.53 -3.04
N GLU A 233 2.10 -39.25 -2.94
CA GLU A 233 1.51 -38.41 -3.98
C GLU A 233 2.52 -38.17 -5.12
N PHE A 234 3.82 -38.35 -4.82
CA PHE A 234 4.93 -38.25 -5.75
C PHE A 234 5.30 -39.62 -6.34
N ASN A 235 5.47 -39.67 -7.67
CA ASN A 235 5.87 -40.89 -8.35
C ASN A 235 7.33 -41.33 -8.02
N THR A 236 7.66 -42.56 -8.41
CA THR A 236 9.05 -43.04 -8.46
C THR A 236 9.44 -43.27 -9.93
N PRO A 237 10.13 -42.31 -10.57
CA PRO A 237 10.64 -42.47 -11.92
C PRO A 237 11.66 -43.61 -12.03
N GLU A 238 11.81 -44.17 -13.24
CA GLU A 238 12.83 -45.19 -13.50
C GLU A 238 14.24 -44.65 -13.18
N GLY A 239 15.02 -45.44 -12.43
CA GLY A 239 16.36 -45.05 -11.98
C GLY A 239 16.42 -44.17 -10.73
N MET A 240 15.29 -43.71 -10.18
CA MET A 240 15.25 -43.04 -8.88
C MET A 240 15.04 -44.02 -7.72
N THR A 241 15.62 -43.69 -6.56
CA THR A 241 15.33 -44.35 -5.30
C THR A 241 13.84 -44.19 -4.94
N ALA A 242 13.20 -45.26 -4.47
CA ALA A 242 11.84 -45.18 -3.95
C ALA A 242 11.76 -44.20 -2.76
N LEU A 243 10.60 -43.57 -2.59
CA LEU A 243 10.31 -42.76 -1.41
C LEU A 243 10.09 -43.68 -0.20
N THR A 244 10.47 -43.18 0.96
CA THR A 244 10.40 -43.82 2.27
C THR A 244 10.29 -42.72 3.33
N GLN A 245 9.89 -43.08 4.55
CA GLN A 245 9.94 -42.15 5.68
C GLN A 245 11.34 -41.56 5.95
N VAL A 246 12.44 -42.25 5.56
CA VAL A 246 13.81 -41.83 5.87
C VAL A 246 14.36 -40.79 4.87
N ASN A 247 13.82 -40.72 3.65
CA ASN A 247 14.27 -39.79 2.62
C ASN A 247 13.19 -38.79 2.18
N TRP A 248 12.02 -38.76 2.82
CA TRP A 248 10.93 -37.84 2.49
C TRP A 248 11.38 -36.38 2.52
N ASP A 249 11.90 -35.90 3.65
CA ASP A 249 12.24 -34.49 3.84
C ASP A 249 13.34 -34.05 2.85
N SER A 250 14.30 -34.91 2.55
CA SER A 250 15.44 -34.60 1.68
C SER A 250 15.13 -34.75 0.18
N GLU A 251 14.16 -35.59 -0.20
CA GLU A 251 13.78 -35.84 -1.59
C GLU A 251 12.52 -35.09 -2.04
N ILE A 252 11.65 -34.73 -1.09
CA ILE A 252 10.38 -34.02 -1.32
C ILE A 252 10.44 -32.63 -0.69
N SER A 253 10.30 -32.50 0.64
CA SER A 253 10.08 -31.20 1.29
C SER A 253 11.18 -30.16 1.01
N ALA A 254 12.45 -30.57 1.09
CA ALA A 254 13.59 -29.70 0.80
C ALA A 254 13.76 -29.33 -0.69
N LYS A 255 12.92 -29.89 -1.57
CA LYS A 255 12.91 -29.65 -3.03
C LYS A 255 11.55 -29.12 -3.54
N MET A 256 10.60 -28.85 -2.63
CA MET A 256 9.38 -28.09 -2.94
C MET A 256 9.68 -26.63 -2.64
N ASN A 257 10.06 -25.89 -3.68
CA ASN A 257 10.54 -24.52 -3.51
C ASN A 257 9.37 -23.56 -3.34
N LEU A 258 9.40 -22.70 -2.33
CA LEU A 258 8.39 -21.65 -2.12
C LEU A 258 8.75 -20.45 -3.00
N THR A 259 7.91 -20.11 -3.98
CA THR A 259 8.26 -19.14 -5.03
C THR A 259 7.38 -17.89 -5.07
N GLY A 260 6.17 -17.93 -4.51
CA GLY A 260 5.31 -16.74 -4.49
C GLY A 260 4.12 -16.82 -3.55
N VAL A 261 3.50 -15.67 -3.28
CA VAL A 261 2.19 -15.56 -2.64
C VAL A 261 1.22 -14.82 -3.56
N PHE A 262 -0.01 -15.31 -3.61
CA PHE A 262 -1.09 -14.82 -4.45
C PHE A 262 -2.28 -14.46 -3.58
N VAL A 263 -2.95 -13.34 -3.87
CA VAL A 263 -4.07 -12.83 -3.07
C VAL A 263 -5.20 -12.43 -4.00
N GLU A 264 -6.39 -12.98 -3.78
CA GLU A 264 -7.61 -12.72 -4.56
C GLU A 264 -8.19 -11.30 -4.32
N GLY A 265 -9.03 -10.81 -5.25
CA GLY A 265 -9.91 -9.66 -5.03
C GLY A 265 -9.23 -8.29 -4.93
N GLN A 266 -7.94 -8.19 -5.27
CA GLN A 266 -7.15 -7.00 -4.97
C GLN A 266 -7.45 -5.84 -5.91
N ALA A 267 -7.96 -4.77 -5.34
CA ALA A 267 -8.19 -3.51 -6.04
C ALA A 267 -6.88 -2.97 -6.64
N THR A 268 -6.91 -2.70 -7.94
CA THR A 268 -5.74 -2.30 -8.73
C THR A 268 -5.60 -0.79 -8.90
N THR A 269 -6.64 -0.02 -8.58
CA THR A 269 -6.77 1.39 -8.96
C THR A 269 -7.21 2.25 -7.78
N PHE A 270 -6.51 3.37 -7.59
CA PHE A 270 -6.68 4.35 -6.52
C PHE A 270 -6.91 5.75 -7.09
N ASN A 271 -7.82 6.54 -6.50
CA ASN A 271 -8.24 7.84 -7.03
C ASN A 271 -7.98 9.03 -6.07
N ASP A 272 -8.32 10.25 -6.51
CA ASP A 272 -8.25 11.48 -5.71
C ASP A 272 -9.19 11.53 -4.49
N LYS A 273 -10.10 10.57 -4.33
CA LYS A 273 -10.98 10.43 -3.17
C LYS A 273 -10.49 9.39 -2.16
N LEU A 274 -9.27 8.87 -2.36
CA LEU A 274 -8.68 7.79 -1.59
C LEU A 274 -9.45 6.45 -1.71
N GLU A 275 -10.30 6.33 -2.73
CA GLU A 275 -11.12 5.14 -2.99
C GLU A 275 -10.33 4.12 -3.81
N TRP A 276 -10.51 2.85 -3.46
CA TRP A 276 -9.92 1.71 -4.15
C TRP A 276 -10.96 1.04 -5.06
N SER A 277 -10.52 0.59 -6.23
CA SER A 277 -11.37 -0.02 -7.26
C SER A 277 -10.57 -0.92 -8.22
N GLY A 278 -11.30 -1.67 -9.04
CA GLY A 278 -10.74 -2.75 -9.85
C GLY A 278 -10.73 -4.07 -9.08
N ASP A 279 -10.40 -5.14 -9.78
CA ASP A 279 -10.36 -6.51 -9.26
C ASP A 279 -9.27 -7.26 -10.04
N ALA A 280 -8.35 -7.90 -9.33
CA ALA A 280 -7.26 -8.70 -9.87
C ALA A 280 -6.68 -9.60 -8.78
N TRP A 281 -6.03 -10.68 -9.19
CA TRP A 281 -5.17 -11.45 -8.31
C TRP A 281 -3.82 -10.74 -8.15
N LEU A 282 -3.47 -10.33 -6.94
CA LEU A 282 -2.11 -9.89 -6.64
C LEU A 282 -1.18 -11.09 -6.67
N ALA A 283 -0.06 -10.97 -7.36
CA ALA A 283 1.00 -11.97 -7.45
C ALA A 283 2.36 -11.37 -7.01
N ASP A 284 2.88 -11.87 -5.89
CA ASP A 284 4.21 -11.52 -5.38
C ASP A 284 5.17 -12.70 -5.62
N ALA A 285 5.67 -12.78 -6.86
CA ALA A 285 6.45 -13.90 -7.39
C ALA A 285 7.95 -13.91 -6.98
N ALA A 286 8.24 -13.44 -5.77
CA ALA A 286 9.55 -13.60 -5.13
C ALA A 286 9.38 -13.51 -3.60
N PRO A 287 9.89 -14.45 -2.81
CA PRO A 287 9.94 -14.33 -1.35
C PRO A 287 10.68 -13.07 -0.90
N SER A 288 10.36 -12.61 0.31
CA SER A 288 10.83 -11.32 0.86
C SER A 288 12.35 -11.25 1.11
N SER A 289 13.08 -12.34 0.91
CA SER A 289 14.55 -12.36 0.88
C SER A 289 15.06 -13.48 -0.04
N GLU A 290 16.26 -13.30 -0.60
CA GLU A 290 16.96 -14.33 -1.40
C GLU A 290 17.27 -15.61 -0.60
N SER A 291 17.11 -15.61 0.73
CA SER A 291 17.33 -16.76 1.61
C SER A 291 16.09 -17.63 1.84
N VAL A 292 14.89 -17.20 1.44
CA VAL A 292 13.67 -18.01 1.53
C VAL A 292 13.49 -18.73 0.21
N ASP A 293 13.83 -20.03 0.19
CA ASP A 293 13.67 -20.90 -0.98
C ASP A 293 12.65 -22.02 -0.78
N ARG A 294 12.18 -22.26 0.45
CA ARG A 294 11.24 -23.33 0.84
C ARG A 294 10.48 -22.98 2.13
N ALA A 295 9.45 -23.76 2.42
CA ALA A 295 8.73 -23.70 3.69
C ALA A 295 9.61 -24.14 4.89
N THR A 296 9.30 -23.64 6.07
CA THR A 296 9.96 -24.04 7.32
C THR A 296 9.45 -25.41 7.77
N HIS A 297 10.28 -26.45 7.69
CA HIS A 297 9.94 -27.78 8.21
C HIS A 297 9.68 -27.75 9.73
N ALA A 298 8.53 -28.27 10.17
CA ALA A 298 8.10 -28.24 11.57
C ALA A 298 7.25 -29.47 11.95
N GLU A 299 7.90 -30.53 12.44
CA GLU A 299 7.24 -31.81 12.80
C GLU A 299 6.22 -31.72 13.94
N GLU A 300 6.33 -30.69 14.79
CA GLU A 300 5.60 -30.56 16.05
C GLU A 300 4.08 -30.39 15.85
N ALA A 301 3.29 -30.67 16.90
CA ALA A 301 1.88 -30.30 16.91
C ALA A 301 1.74 -28.77 16.79
N TRP A 302 0.75 -28.29 16.04
CA TRP A 302 0.74 -26.91 15.52
C TRP A 302 0.84 -25.86 16.62
N GLU A 303 0.16 -26.06 17.74
CA GLU A 303 0.17 -25.21 18.93
C GLU A 303 1.55 -25.07 19.60
N ASN A 304 2.48 -25.99 19.30
CA ASN A 304 3.85 -26.00 19.83
C ASN A 304 4.92 -25.60 18.80
N VAL A 305 4.56 -25.40 17.53
CA VAL A 305 5.53 -25.04 16.47
C VAL A 305 6.20 -23.71 16.81
N THR A 306 7.52 -23.74 16.92
CA THR A 306 8.33 -22.54 17.21
C THR A 306 8.66 -21.77 15.93
N GLY A 307 8.92 -20.46 16.07
CA GLY A 307 9.27 -19.61 14.93
C GLY A 307 8.08 -19.14 14.08
N LYS A 308 6.84 -19.38 14.50
CA LYS A 308 5.65 -18.68 13.97
C LYS A 308 5.87 -17.17 14.05
N ILE A 309 5.46 -16.45 13.01
CA ILE A 309 5.43 -14.98 13.08
C ILE A 309 4.30 -14.53 14.00
N ALA A 310 4.64 -13.58 14.86
CA ALA A 310 3.72 -12.83 15.67
C ALA A 310 4.15 -11.36 15.63
N SER A 311 3.22 -10.46 15.96
CA SER A 311 3.62 -9.09 16.27
C SER A 311 4.31 -9.06 17.63
N VAL A 312 5.36 -8.27 17.75
CA VAL A 312 6.22 -8.13 18.94
C VAL A 312 6.50 -6.66 19.24
N ALA A 313 6.88 -6.39 20.49
CA ALA A 313 7.19 -5.05 20.96
C ALA A 313 8.47 -4.48 20.34
N ASP A 314 8.41 -3.26 19.83
CA ASP A 314 9.57 -2.49 19.40
C ASP A 314 9.44 -1.02 19.87
N GLY A 315 9.88 -0.77 21.10
CA GLY A 315 9.75 0.54 21.76
C GLY A 315 8.29 0.93 22.02
N GLU A 316 7.84 2.02 21.39
CA GLU A 316 6.44 2.47 21.41
C GLU A 316 5.63 1.90 20.21
N THR A 317 6.27 1.12 19.33
CA THR A 317 5.75 0.66 18.04
C THR A 317 5.73 -0.85 17.86
N GLN A 318 4.98 -1.30 16.86
CA GLN A 318 4.65 -2.69 16.55
C GLN A 318 5.55 -3.20 15.42
N LYS A 319 6.05 -4.43 15.51
CA LYS A 319 6.70 -5.08 14.36
C LYS A 319 6.39 -6.57 14.25
N VAL A 320 6.62 -7.16 13.08
CA VAL A 320 6.49 -8.59 12.81
C VAL A 320 7.79 -9.06 12.17
N ASP A 321 8.58 -9.88 12.87
CA ASP A 321 9.87 -10.37 12.38
C ASP A 321 9.76 -11.76 11.73
N GLY A 322 10.54 -12.02 10.68
CA GLY A 322 10.79 -13.39 10.18
C GLY A 322 9.69 -14.01 9.33
N ALA A 323 8.85 -13.18 8.68
CA ALA A 323 7.90 -13.67 7.68
C ALA A 323 8.63 -14.05 6.38
N ASP A 324 8.05 -14.98 5.62
CA ASP A 324 8.60 -15.45 4.36
C ASP A 324 8.20 -14.49 3.21
N PHE A 325 6.99 -13.93 3.28
CA PHE A 325 6.54 -12.80 2.45
C PHE A 325 6.06 -11.63 3.31
N TYR A 326 6.40 -10.43 2.87
CA TYR A 326 5.69 -9.20 3.21
C TYR A 326 5.14 -8.64 1.90
N THR A 327 3.83 -8.42 1.83
CA THR A 327 3.15 -8.08 0.58
C THR A 327 2.17 -6.95 0.84
N VAL A 328 2.30 -5.86 0.08
CA VAL A 328 1.43 -4.68 0.22
C VAL A 328 0.13 -4.94 -0.51
N VAL A 329 -0.99 -4.92 0.22
CA VAL A 329 -2.33 -5.30 -0.22
C VAL A 329 -3.28 -4.11 -0.21
N ALA A 330 -4.28 -4.11 -1.08
CA ALA A 330 -5.31 -3.09 -1.05
C ALA A 330 -6.19 -3.26 0.22
N PRO A 331 -6.79 -2.20 0.76
CA PRO A 331 -7.83 -2.35 1.77
C PRO A 331 -9.01 -3.07 1.15
N ASP A 332 -9.49 -4.09 1.83
CA ASP A 332 -10.52 -4.99 1.34
C ASP A 332 -11.71 -4.98 2.30
N ALA A 333 -12.91 -5.18 1.78
CA ALA A 333 -14.15 -5.21 2.54
C ALA A 333 -14.95 -6.50 2.34
N ASP A 334 -14.43 -7.48 1.60
CA ASP A 334 -15.08 -8.75 1.37
C ASP A 334 -15.03 -9.65 2.60
N ASP A 335 -16.06 -10.47 2.76
CA ASP A 335 -16.21 -11.38 3.90
C ASP A 335 -15.15 -12.51 3.90
N ASN A 336 -14.59 -12.80 2.72
CA ASN A 336 -13.73 -13.92 2.41
C ASN A 336 -12.64 -13.50 1.41
N ILE A 337 -11.37 -13.78 1.70
CA ILE A 337 -10.26 -13.59 0.76
C ILE A 337 -9.45 -14.88 0.65
N VAL A 338 -9.18 -15.34 -0.57
CA VAL A 338 -8.25 -16.45 -0.80
C VAL A 338 -6.82 -15.92 -0.84
N VAL A 339 -5.93 -16.57 -0.07
CA VAL A 339 -4.48 -16.39 -0.15
C VAL A 339 -3.87 -17.74 -0.54
N SER A 340 -3.05 -17.77 -1.58
CA SER A 340 -2.46 -18.98 -2.14
C SER A 340 -0.92 -18.88 -2.18
N PHE A 341 -0.25 -19.88 -1.64
CA PHE A 341 1.21 -20.01 -1.71
C PHE A 341 1.59 -20.87 -2.91
N GLN A 342 2.45 -20.33 -3.79
CA GLN A 342 2.97 -21.01 -4.96
C GLN A 342 4.23 -21.78 -4.61
N PHE A 343 4.24 -23.07 -4.95
CA PHE A 343 5.40 -23.95 -4.81
C PHE A 343 5.81 -24.53 -6.16
N GLN A 344 7.11 -24.47 -6.48
CA GLN A 344 7.68 -25.17 -7.62
C GLN A 344 8.16 -26.56 -7.22
N ASN A 345 7.68 -27.58 -7.92
CA ASN A 345 8.13 -28.96 -7.75
C ASN A 345 9.54 -29.14 -8.36
N ASN A 346 10.59 -29.13 -7.54
CA ASN A 346 11.97 -29.42 -7.98
C ASN A 346 12.47 -30.80 -7.50
N THR A 347 11.54 -31.71 -7.17
CA THR A 347 11.85 -33.04 -6.61
C THR A 347 12.46 -34.02 -7.62
N GLY A 348 12.38 -33.72 -8.92
CA GLY A 348 12.67 -34.63 -10.02
C GLY A 348 11.55 -35.67 -10.28
N ARG A 349 10.42 -35.55 -9.59
CA ARG A 349 9.26 -36.46 -9.63
C ARG A 349 8.03 -35.72 -10.15
N ILE A 350 6.97 -36.46 -10.45
CA ILE A 350 5.64 -35.92 -10.75
C ILE A 350 4.80 -36.02 -9.48
N LEU A 351 4.26 -34.90 -9.01
CA LEU A 351 3.25 -34.82 -7.96
C LEU A 351 1.86 -35.08 -8.56
N THR A 352 1.07 -35.93 -7.92
CA THR A 352 -0.33 -36.19 -8.26
C THR A 352 -1.22 -35.52 -7.23
N LEU A 353 -1.97 -34.51 -7.64
CA LEU A 353 -2.90 -33.79 -6.77
C LEU A 353 -4.17 -34.62 -6.51
N SER A 354 -4.89 -34.32 -5.43
CA SER A 354 -6.12 -35.01 -4.99
C SER A 354 -7.25 -34.97 -6.02
N ASN A 355 -7.21 -34.03 -6.98
CA ASN A 355 -8.13 -33.95 -8.11
C ASN A 355 -7.69 -34.78 -9.34
N GLY A 356 -6.54 -35.46 -9.27
CA GLY A 356 -5.93 -36.24 -10.36
C GLY A 356 -5.02 -35.45 -11.30
N THR A 357 -4.85 -34.13 -11.11
CA THR A 357 -3.92 -33.32 -11.92
C THR A 357 -2.47 -33.67 -11.60
N LEU A 358 -1.62 -33.65 -12.63
CA LEU A 358 -0.19 -33.96 -12.52
C LEU A 358 0.64 -32.67 -12.56
N VAL A 359 1.49 -32.45 -11.56
CA VAL A 359 2.44 -31.35 -11.49
C VAL A 359 3.84 -31.91 -11.74
N GLU A 360 4.34 -31.71 -12.96
CA GLU A 360 5.66 -32.18 -13.39
C GLU A 360 6.80 -31.44 -12.67
N ASN A 361 8.02 -31.97 -12.77
CA ASN A 361 9.20 -31.27 -12.24
C ASN A 361 9.45 -29.96 -13.01
N GLY A 362 9.61 -28.86 -12.27
CA GLY A 362 9.74 -27.49 -12.76
C GLY A 362 8.40 -26.75 -12.84
N LYS A 363 7.27 -27.45 -12.70
CA LYS A 363 5.91 -26.87 -12.68
C LYS A 363 5.46 -26.53 -11.26
N TYR A 364 4.36 -25.78 -11.18
CA TYR A 364 3.89 -25.18 -9.94
C TYR A 364 2.63 -25.85 -9.37
N ALA A 365 2.48 -25.81 -8.06
CA ALA A 365 1.28 -26.15 -7.31
C ALA A 365 0.96 -25.03 -6.30
N TYR A 366 -0.33 -24.82 -6.03
CA TYR A 366 -0.84 -23.72 -5.21
C TYR A 366 -1.59 -24.25 -3.99
N TYR A 367 -1.21 -23.77 -2.81
CA TYR A 367 -1.74 -24.19 -1.50
C TYR A 367 -2.46 -23.01 -0.86
N SER A 368 -3.78 -23.13 -0.66
CA SER A 368 -4.66 -21.98 -0.47
C SER A 368 -5.39 -22.00 0.87
N VAL A 369 -5.45 -20.84 1.52
CA VAL A 369 -6.25 -20.59 2.73
C VAL A 369 -7.32 -19.54 2.46
N LYS A 370 -8.41 -19.60 3.22
CA LYS A 370 -9.52 -18.65 3.14
C LYS A 370 -9.56 -17.77 4.38
N LEU A 371 -9.10 -16.55 4.25
CA LEU A 371 -9.13 -15.55 5.31
C LEU A 371 -10.55 -15.01 5.45
N ASN A 372 -11.06 -15.00 6.68
CA ASN A 372 -12.39 -14.50 7.02
C ASN A 372 -12.27 -13.24 7.88
N LYS A 373 -13.27 -12.35 7.83
CA LYS A 373 -13.38 -11.24 8.79
C LYS A 373 -13.37 -11.75 10.24
N LYS A 374 -12.73 -11.01 11.14
CA LYS A 374 -12.61 -11.33 12.57
C LYS A 374 -12.68 -10.05 13.40
N ASP A 375 -13.19 -10.13 14.63
CA ASP A 375 -13.23 -9.02 15.61
C ASP A 375 -13.79 -7.69 15.06
N ALA A 376 -14.77 -7.78 14.15
CA ALA A 376 -15.36 -6.66 13.39
C ALA A 376 -14.37 -5.84 12.54
N LYS A 377 -13.20 -6.40 12.20
CA LYS A 377 -12.22 -5.88 11.25
C LYS A 377 -12.28 -6.66 9.93
N ASN A 378 -11.93 -5.98 8.84
CA ASN A 378 -11.74 -6.64 7.54
C ASN A 378 -10.37 -7.32 7.47
N VAL A 379 -10.25 -8.33 6.62
CA VAL A 379 -9.03 -9.13 6.41
C VAL A 379 -7.83 -8.24 6.09
N PHE A 380 -8.00 -7.23 5.23
CA PHE A 380 -7.00 -6.20 4.97
C PHE A 380 -7.58 -4.82 5.28
N THR A 381 -7.11 -4.21 6.37
CA THR A 381 -7.49 -2.85 6.73
C THR A 381 -6.31 -1.90 6.46
N ALA A 382 -6.60 -0.70 5.93
CA ALA A 382 -5.59 0.32 5.68
C ALA A 382 -4.77 0.64 6.95
N ALA A 383 -3.46 0.80 6.80
CA ALA A 383 -2.50 1.01 7.89
C ALA A 383 -2.48 -0.11 8.97
N THR A 384 -2.84 -1.34 8.60
CA THR A 384 -2.70 -2.52 9.48
C THR A 384 -1.89 -3.63 8.83
N THR A 385 -1.25 -4.44 9.66
CA THR A 385 -0.61 -5.69 9.24
C THR A 385 -1.52 -6.87 9.57
N THR A 386 -1.70 -7.73 8.57
CA THR A 386 -2.40 -9.01 8.65
C THR A 386 -1.37 -10.12 8.67
N ILE A 387 -1.36 -10.89 9.76
CA ILE A 387 -0.36 -11.93 10.01
C ILE A 387 -0.94 -13.29 9.62
N LEU A 388 -0.19 -14.10 8.88
CA LEU A 388 -0.62 -15.42 8.42
C LEU A 388 0.47 -16.46 8.64
N ASN A 389 0.29 -17.36 9.60
CA ASN A 389 1.07 -18.60 9.68
C ASN A 389 0.27 -19.71 8.98
N ALA A 390 0.83 -20.33 7.95
CA ALA A 390 0.22 -21.46 7.26
C ALA A 390 1.15 -22.67 7.32
N ARG A 391 0.61 -23.89 7.44
CA ARG A 391 1.39 -25.12 7.42
C ARG A 391 0.82 -26.12 6.42
N ILE A 392 1.64 -26.56 5.48
CA ILE A 392 1.29 -27.62 4.54
C ILE A 392 1.48 -28.97 5.22
N THR A 393 0.41 -29.76 5.27
CA THR A 393 0.39 -31.10 5.87
C THR A 393 0.31 -32.21 4.82
N ASP A 394 -0.15 -31.88 3.61
CA ASP A 394 -0.32 -32.79 2.48
C ASP A 394 -0.05 -32.08 1.14
N TRP A 395 0.95 -32.53 0.37
CA TRP A 395 1.25 -31.99 -0.96
C TRP A 395 0.18 -32.36 -2.00
N GLY A 396 -0.61 -33.41 -1.79
CA GLY A 396 -1.72 -33.80 -2.67
C GLY A 396 -2.84 -32.77 -2.71
N ASN A 397 -3.06 -32.01 -1.63
CA ASN A 397 -4.15 -31.02 -1.54
C ASN A 397 -3.87 -29.70 -2.27
N GLY A 398 -2.74 -29.60 -2.99
CA GLY A 398 -2.46 -28.49 -3.88
C GLY A 398 -3.44 -28.41 -5.06
N THR A 399 -3.37 -27.27 -5.75
CA THR A 399 -4.14 -26.98 -6.97
C THR A 399 -3.19 -26.55 -8.10
N PRO A 400 -3.52 -26.76 -9.39
CA PRO A 400 -2.66 -26.33 -10.50
C PRO A 400 -2.71 -24.80 -10.74
N THR A 401 -3.73 -24.13 -10.21
CA THR A 401 -3.94 -22.68 -10.26
C THR A 401 -4.56 -22.23 -8.93
N PRO A 402 -4.36 -20.96 -8.49
CA PRO A 402 -5.10 -20.39 -7.38
C PRO A 402 -6.62 -20.54 -7.62
N PRO A 403 -7.38 -21.05 -6.64
CA PRO A 403 -8.80 -21.36 -6.84
C PRO A 403 -9.65 -20.10 -6.77
N THR A 404 -10.27 -19.72 -7.89
CA THR A 404 -11.17 -18.56 -8.03
C THR A 404 -12.58 -18.75 -7.45
N THR A 405 -12.91 -19.98 -7.05
CA THR A 405 -14.12 -20.31 -6.29
C THR A 405 -13.81 -21.47 -5.35
N THR A 406 -13.85 -21.25 -4.03
CA THR A 406 -13.58 -22.27 -3.02
C THR A 406 -14.83 -22.72 -2.28
N ASP A 407 -15.31 -23.93 -2.58
CA ASP A 407 -16.24 -24.69 -1.72
C ASP A 407 -15.55 -25.31 -0.49
N LEU A 408 -14.21 -25.23 -0.41
CA LEU A 408 -13.43 -25.70 0.73
C LEU A 408 -13.29 -24.58 1.78
N VAL A 409 -13.98 -24.74 2.91
CA VAL A 409 -13.86 -23.88 4.09
C VAL A 409 -13.01 -24.60 5.14
N ILE A 410 -11.85 -24.03 5.48
CA ILE A 410 -10.97 -24.49 6.58
C ILE A 410 -10.84 -23.34 7.59
N GLY A 411 -10.91 -23.62 8.90
CA GLY A 411 -11.07 -22.59 9.93
C GLY A 411 -10.25 -22.78 11.23
N VAL A 412 -9.21 -21.95 11.36
CA VAL A 412 -8.66 -21.16 12.50
C VAL A 412 -8.76 -21.57 13.99
N GLU A 413 -7.66 -21.42 14.74
CA GLU A 413 -7.58 -20.83 16.13
C GLU A 413 -6.17 -20.17 16.40
N PHE A 414 -5.91 -19.47 17.53
CA PHE A 414 -4.88 -18.39 17.66
C PHE A 414 -4.14 -18.24 19.02
N ASP A 415 -3.04 -17.44 19.08
CA ASP A 415 -2.74 -16.48 20.18
C ASP A 415 -1.86 -15.25 19.73
N VAL A 416 -1.62 -14.25 20.61
CA VAL A 416 -1.34 -12.81 20.27
C VAL A 416 -0.10 -12.25 21.04
N THR A 417 0.65 -11.19 20.67
CA THR A 417 0.27 -9.75 20.64
C THR A 417 1.45 -8.83 20.29
N TRP A 418 1.23 -7.85 19.39
CA TRP A 418 1.50 -6.41 19.57
C TRP A 418 0.61 -5.66 18.51
N THR A 419 -0.11 -4.58 18.87
CA THR A 419 -1.32 -3.96 18.23
C THR A 419 -1.72 -4.50 16.85
N GLN A 420 -2.36 -5.66 16.89
CA GLN A 420 -2.69 -6.49 15.75
C GLN A 420 -3.84 -5.90 14.91
N GLY A 421 -3.71 -5.94 13.58
CA GLY A 421 -4.83 -5.84 12.66
C GLY A 421 -5.69 -7.09 12.82
N LEU A 422 -5.38 -8.10 12.01
CA LEU A 422 -5.82 -9.48 12.19
C LEU A 422 -4.62 -10.43 12.13
N SER A 423 -4.77 -11.62 12.70
CA SER A 423 -3.76 -12.68 12.66
C SER A 423 -4.45 -14.01 12.52
N TYR A 424 -3.83 -14.90 11.77
CA TYR A 424 -4.39 -16.19 11.38
C TYR A 424 -3.32 -17.29 11.49
N GLU A 425 -3.79 -18.48 11.86
CA GLU A 425 -3.00 -19.70 11.78
C GLU A 425 -3.83 -20.79 11.09
N PHE A 426 -3.23 -21.54 10.16
CA PHE A 426 -3.91 -22.57 9.36
C PHE A 426 -3.04 -23.80 9.11
N ASP A 427 -3.68 -24.98 9.12
CA ASP A 427 -3.18 -26.19 8.45
C ASP A 427 -3.84 -26.31 7.06
N ILE A 428 -3.08 -26.78 6.06
CA ILE A 428 -3.48 -27.01 4.66
C ILE A 428 -3.24 -28.48 4.29
#